data_AF-A0A1X6ML11-F1
#
_entry.id   AF-A0A1X6ML11-F1
#
_cell.length_a   1.000
_cell.length_b   1.000
_cell.length_c   1.000
_cell.angle_alpha   90.00
_cell.angle_beta   90.00
_cell.angle_gamma   90.00
#
_symmetry.space_group_name_H-M   'P 1'
#
loop_
_entity.id
_entity.type
_entity.pdbx_description
1 polymer ?
#
loop_
_entity_poly.entity_id
_entity_poly.type
_entity_poly.pdbx_seq_one_letter_code
_entity_poly.pdbx_strand_id
1 'polypeptide(L)' 'QQANSSQHDGRSESEEDYNTPRTPLRTKVACQFCRARKIKCDGRPICANCQRRGIACNYVPV' A
#
# COMPACT_ATOMS: atom_id res chain seq x y z
N GLN A 1 55.04 -3.71 -13.91
CA GLN A 1 54.69 -2.36 -13.43
C GLN A 1 53.37 -2.03 -14.12
N GLN A 2 52.20 -1.99 -13.49
CA GLN A 2 51.74 -1.29 -12.29
C GLN A 2 50.50 -2.05 -11.77
N ALA A 3 50.47 -2.47 -10.49
CA ALA A 3 49.89 -1.78 -9.34
C ALA A 3 48.47 -2.29 -9.00
N ASN A 4 48.44 -3.09 -7.94
CA ASN A 4 47.29 -3.60 -7.20
C ASN A 4 46.46 -2.43 -6.63
N SER A 5 45.14 -2.52 -6.68
CA SER A 5 44.23 -1.56 -6.04
C SER A 5 43.05 -2.29 -5.41
N SER A 6 43.27 -2.68 -4.16
CA SER A 6 42.44 -2.38 -2.99
C SER A 6 40.92 -2.59 -3.09
N GLN A 7 40.50 -3.71 -2.49
CA GLN A 7 39.59 -3.72 -1.33
C GLN A 7 38.36 -2.80 -1.43
N HIS A 8 37.22 -3.37 -1.82
CA HIS A 8 35.93 -2.89 -1.34
C HIS A 8 35.44 -3.82 -0.23
N ASP A 9 35.41 -3.20 0.95
CA ASP A 9 35.02 -3.69 2.26
C ASP A 9 33.55 -4.12 2.27
N GLY A 10 33.29 -5.23 2.96
CA GLY A 10 31.95 -5.78 3.17
C GLY A 10 31.08 -4.79 3.94
N ARG A 11 30.04 -4.28 3.28
CA ARG A 11 29.07 -3.37 3.89
C ARG A 11 27.73 -4.08 4.10
N SER A 12 27.56 -4.51 5.35
CA SER A 12 26.31 -4.72 6.08
C SER A 12 25.33 -5.75 5.52
N GLU A 13 25.43 -6.96 6.06
CA GLU A 13 24.26 -7.77 6.43
C GLU A 13 23.23 -6.89 7.15
N SER A 14 22.11 -6.64 6.49
CA SER A 14 20.85 -6.36 7.18
C SER A 14 19.96 -7.58 6.97
N GLU A 15 20.29 -8.64 7.69
CA GLU A 15 19.34 -9.70 8.03
C GLU A 15 18.22 -9.05 8.90
N GLU A 16 16.99 -9.53 8.71
CA GLU A 16 15.77 -9.20 9.48
C GLU A 16 14.97 -7.92 9.12
N ASP A 17 14.15 -7.99 8.07
CA ASP A 17 12.75 -7.50 8.14
C ASP A 17 11.83 -8.58 7.56
N TYR A 18 11.65 -9.66 8.31
CA TYR A 18 10.51 -10.54 8.07
C TYR A 18 9.25 -9.72 8.37
N ASN A 19 8.46 -9.48 7.31
CA ASN A 19 7.03 -9.19 7.38
C ASN A 19 6.61 -7.72 7.50
N THR A 20 6.97 -6.88 6.52
CA THR A 20 6.06 -5.76 6.21
C THR A 20 5.83 -5.52 4.71
N PRO A 21 4.71 -5.99 4.13
CA PRO A 21 4.16 -5.35 2.95
C PRO A 21 3.62 -3.96 3.36
N ARG A 22 4.48 -2.94 3.38
CA ARG A 22 4.10 -1.50 3.52
C ARG A 22 3.41 -0.95 2.26
N THR A 23 2.90 -1.82 1.39
CA THR A 23 2.00 -1.38 0.32
C THR A 23 0.60 -1.40 0.90
N PRO A 24 -0.05 -0.26 1.20
CA PRO A 24 -1.47 -0.27 1.49
C PRO A 24 -2.13 -0.98 0.32
N LEU A 25 -2.69 -2.16 0.60
CA LEU A 25 -3.34 -2.99 -0.39
C LEU A 25 -4.38 -2.09 -1.04
N ARG A 26 -4.08 -1.56 -2.23
CA ARG A 26 -5.03 -0.73 -2.97
C ARG A 26 -6.27 -1.58 -3.05
N THR A 27 -7.28 -1.19 -2.29
CA THR A 27 -8.38 -2.11 -2.03
C THR A 27 -9.08 -2.23 -3.37
N LYS A 28 -8.87 -3.36 -4.06
CA LYS A 28 -9.58 -3.70 -5.30
C LYS A 28 -11.10 -3.79 -5.05
N VAL A 29 -11.50 -3.74 -3.78
CA VAL A 29 -12.86 -3.80 -3.27
C VAL A 29 -13.41 -2.39 -3.09
N ALA A 30 -14.58 -2.13 -3.68
CA ALA A 30 -15.35 -0.93 -3.42
C ALA A 30 -15.82 -0.89 -1.96
N CYS A 31 -15.90 0.30 -1.36
CA CYS A 31 -16.51 0.46 -0.03
C CYS A 31 -17.96 -0.06 -0.02
N GLN A 32 -18.49 -0.37 1.16
CA GLN A 32 -19.83 -0.93 1.36
C GLN A 32 -20.92 -0.12 0.65
N PHE A 33 -20.87 1.20 0.76
CA PHE A 33 -21.84 2.08 0.10
C PHE A 33 -21.77 1.98 -1.43
N CYS A 34 -20.57 2.10 -2.00
CA CYS A 34 -20.37 2.03 -3.44
C CYS A 34 -20.72 0.63 -3.98
N ARG A 35 -20.43 -0.42 -3.22
CA ARG A 35 -20.78 -1.80 -3.54
C ARG A 35 -22.29 -2.01 -3.54
N ALA A 36 -22.99 -1.58 -2.49
CA ALA A 36 -24.45 -1.68 -2.39
C ALA A 36 -25.16 -0.91 -3.52
N ARG A 37 -24.62 0.26 -3.89
CA ARG A 37 -25.15 1.08 -4.99
C ARG A 37 -24.62 0.72 -6.37
N LYS A 38 -23.75 -0.29 -6.47
CA LYS A 38 -23.11 -0.76 -7.71
C LYS A 38 -22.46 0.38 -8.53
N ILE A 39 -21.80 1.32 -7.83
CA ILE A 39 -21.07 2.44 -8.44
C ILE A 39 -19.56 2.30 -8.26
N LYS A 40 -18.78 2.98 -9.10
CA LYS A 40 -17.32 3.00 -9.00
C LYS A 40 -16.86 3.64 -7.69
N CYS A 41 -15.96 2.95 -6.99
CA CYS A 41 -15.29 3.44 -5.79
C CYS A 41 -13.84 3.79 -6.12
N ASP A 42 -13.34 4.93 -5.64
CA ASP A 42 -11.96 5.38 -5.87
C ASP A 42 -10.94 4.80 -4.87
N GLY A 43 -11.38 4.08 -3.84
CA GLY A 43 -10.50 3.28 -2.98
C GLY A 43 -9.63 4.08 -2.01
N ARG A 44 -9.86 5.40 -1.86
CA ARG A 44 -9.21 6.25 -0.85
C ARG A 44 -9.72 5.91 0.57
N PRO A 45 -9.01 6.34 1.64
CA PRO A 45 -9.46 6.12 3.03
C PRO A 45 -10.93 6.53 3.25
N ILE A 46 -11.32 7.67 2.67
CA ILE A 46 -12.72 8.02 2.43
C ILE A 46 -12.87 8.25 0.93
N CYS A 47 -13.72 7.45 0.28
CA CYS A 47 -13.93 7.58 -1.16
C CYS A 47 -14.67 8.89 -1.48
N ALA A 48 -14.45 9.45 -2.68
CA ALA A 48 -15.01 10.73 -3.10
C ALA A 48 -16.55 10.74 -3.05
N ASN A 49 -17.20 9.60 -3.29
CA ASN A 49 -18.65 9.47 -3.20
C ASN A 49 -19.17 9.57 -1.77
N CYS A 50 -18.49 8.93 -0.82
CA CYS A 50 -18.85 9.01 0.59
C CYS A 50 -18.50 10.39 1.17
N GLN A 51 -17.34 10.95 0.81
CA GLN A 51 -16.91 12.28 1.23
C GLN A 51 -17.92 13.36 0.83
N ARG A 52 -18.33 13.37 -0.45
CA ARG A 52 -19.31 14.36 -0.96
C ARG A 52 -20.69 14.22 -0.31
N ARG A 53 -21.02 13.02 0.17
CA ARG A 53 -22.30 12.74 0.85
C ARG A 53 -22.23 12.89 2.36
N GLY A 54 -21.05 13.08 2.93
CA GLY A 54 -20.86 13.15 4.39
C GLY A 54 -21.24 11.86 5.12
N ILE A 55 -21.10 10.68 4.48
CA ILE A 55 -21.46 9.40 5.08
C ILE A 55 -20.24 8.56 5.44
N ALA A 56 -20.42 7.57 6.31
CA ALA A 56 -19.38 6.62 6.67
C ALA A 56 -18.87 5.82 5.45
N CYS A 57 -17.56 5.78 5.27
CA CYS A 57 -16.91 5.04 4.18
C CYS A 57 -16.24 3.78 4.73
N ASN A 58 -17.03 2.71 4.84
CA ASN A 58 -16.55 1.45 5.43
C ASN A 58 -16.12 0.47 4.34
N TYR A 59 -14.91 -0.05 4.45
CA TYR A 59 -14.43 -1.17 3.65
C TYR A 59 -14.45 -2.41 4.56
N VAL A 60 -15.29 -3.39 4.23
CA VAL A 60 -15.32 -4.67 4.96
C VAL A 60 -14.81 -5.78 4.05
N PRO A 61 -13.96 -6.68 4.56
CA PRO A 61 -13.63 -7.93 3.87
C PRO A 61 -14.90 -8.74 3.63
N VAL A 62 -14.90 -9.54 2.57
CA VAL A 62 -15.89 -10.60 2.36
C VAL A 62 -15.27 -11.96 2.64
#